data_AF-A0A1X0SD75-F1
#
_entry.id   AF-A0A1X0SD75-F1
#
_cell.length_a   1.000
_cell.length_b   1.000
_cell.length_c   1.000
_cell.angle_alpha   90.00
_cell.angle_beta   90.00
_cell.angle_gamma   90.00
#
_symmetry.space_group_name_H-M   'P 1'
#
loop_
_entity.id
_entity.type
_entity.pdbx_description
1 polymer ?
#
loop_
_entity_poly.entity_id
_entity_poly.type
_entity_poly.pdbx_seq_one_letter_code
_entity_poly.pdbx_strand_id
1 'polypeptide(L)'
;MCSKRCLRGGLFFIKSKYNGSILEVLGSCISGFSQFWSYDNGYFVNANCGKVMAVCGGPIKPKADIVQHIRLSRRMTMSQRWGIDHHDYIHMKHRPNLVLELQGSK
;
A
#
# COMPACT_ATOMS: atom_id res chain seq x y z
N MET A 1 -6.54 -8.43 -0.13
CA MET A 1 -6.64 -9.26 1.10
C MET A 1 -5.26 -9.46 1.71
N CYS A 2 -5.02 -9.02 2.95
CA CYS A 2 -3.69 -9.18 3.58
C CYS A 2 -3.67 -9.58 5.06
N SER A 3 -2.65 -10.32 5.51
CA SER A 3 -2.38 -10.63 6.92
C SER A 3 -1.19 -9.81 7.44
N LYS A 4 -1.33 -9.21 8.63
CA LYS A 4 -0.31 -8.38 9.28
C LYS A 4 0.46 -9.17 10.34
N ARG A 5 1.79 -9.22 10.22
CA ARG A 5 2.69 -9.55 11.34
C ARG A 5 3.44 -8.29 11.74
N CYS A 6 3.28 -7.84 12.98
CA CYS A 6 3.92 -6.64 13.52
C CYS A 6 5.29 -7.00 14.12
N LEU A 7 6.37 -6.40 13.61
CA LEU A 7 7.72 -6.48 14.18
C LEU A 7 7.96 -5.30 15.13
N ARG A 8 8.95 -5.41 16.04
CA ARG A 8 9.37 -4.29 16.91
C ARG A 8 9.61 -3.04 16.04
N GLY A 9 8.86 -1.97 16.29
CA GLY A 9 8.88 -0.73 15.48
C GLY A 9 7.64 -0.48 14.61
N GLY A 10 6.61 -1.33 14.67
CA GLY A 10 5.36 -1.12 13.92
C GLY A 10 5.47 -1.44 12.42
N LEU A 11 6.57 -2.09 12.02
CA LEU A 11 6.81 -2.58 10.67
C LEU A 11 6.08 -3.89 10.42
N PHE A 12 5.55 -4.05 9.21
CA PHE A 12 4.88 -5.27 8.75
C PHE A 12 5.12 -5.47 7.25
N PHE A 13 4.90 -6.70 6.77
CA PHE A 13 4.77 -6.98 5.35
C PHE A 13 3.28 -7.15 5.00
N ILE A 14 2.92 -6.86 3.76
CA ILE A 14 1.56 -7.06 3.24
C ILE A 14 1.56 -8.35 2.41
N LYS A 15 1.00 -9.42 2.98
CA LYS A 15 0.93 -10.73 2.32
C LYS A 15 -0.44 -10.96 1.69
N SER A 16 -0.52 -11.25 0.41
CA SER A 16 -1.75 -11.67 -0.27
C SER A 16 -2.33 -12.94 0.35
N LYS A 17 -3.62 -12.95 0.70
CA LYS A 17 -4.32 -14.18 1.13
C LYS A 17 -4.57 -15.15 -0.05
N TYR A 18 -4.51 -14.67 -1.30
CA TYR A 18 -4.81 -15.49 -2.49
C TYR A 18 -3.72 -16.53 -2.80
N ASN A 19 -2.48 -16.07 -2.90
CA ASN A 19 -1.33 -16.89 -3.33
C ASN A 19 -0.12 -16.76 -2.40
N GLY A 20 -0.25 -16.00 -1.30
CA GLY A 20 0.84 -15.79 -0.36
C GLY A 20 1.94 -14.84 -0.83
N SER A 21 1.82 -14.21 -2.00
CA SER A 21 2.77 -13.21 -2.49
C SER A 21 2.89 -12.02 -1.53
N ILE A 22 4.10 -11.50 -1.38
CA ILE A 22 4.39 -10.31 -0.56
C ILE A 22 4.40 -9.06 -1.45
N LEU A 23 3.75 -7.99 -0.99
CA LEU A 23 3.83 -6.71 -1.67
C LEU A 23 5.23 -6.10 -1.51
N GLU A 24 5.97 -6.13 -2.60
CA GLU A 24 7.32 -5.61 -2.71
C GLU A 24 7.38 -4.45 -3.70
N VAL A 25 8.29 -3.51 -3.46
CA VAL A 25 8.58 -2.44 -4.41
C VAL A 25 9.76 -2.83 -5.28
N LEU A 26 9.51 -2.83 -6.59
CA LEU A 26 10.50 -3.09 -7.62
C LEU A 26 11.18 -1.77 -8.02
N GLY A 27 12.50 -1.75 -8.07
CA GLY A 27 13.30 -0.58 -8.48
C GLY A 27 13.93 0.18 -7.31
N SER A 28 15.26 0.04 -7.22
CA SER A 28 16.25 0.71 -6.36
C SER A 28 15.78 1.32 -5.02
N CYS A 29 16.02 0.57 -3.94
CA CYS A 29 17.04 0.86 -2.91
C CYS A 29 17.26 -0.44 -2.11
N ILE A 30 18.48 -0.66 -1.62
CA ILE A 30 19.00 -1.76 -0.76
C ILE A 30 18.06 -2.96 -0.53
N SER A 31 18.39 -4.09 -1.17
CA SER A 31 17.67 -5.36 -1.07
C SER A 31 17.59 -5.84 0.38
N GLY A 32 16.38 -5.87 0.93
CA GLY A 32 16.12 -6.37 2.28
C GLY A 32 14.98 -5.64 2.96
N PHE A 33 14.83 -4.33 2.72
CA PHE A 33 13.77 -3.52 3.34
C PHE A 33 12.59 -3.16 2.43
N SER A 34 12.67 -3.49 1.14
CA SER A 34 11.65 -3.21 0.10
C SER A 34 10.26 -3.78 0.42
N GLN A 35 10.20 -4.84 1.22
CA GLN A 35 8.98 -5.56 1.59
C GLN A 35 8.35 -5.07 2.91
N PHE A 36 9.03 -4.21 3.67
CA PHE A 36 8.54 -3.71 4.95
C PHE A 36 7.83 -2.37 4.81
N TRP A 37 6.70 -2.28 5.49
CA TRP A 37 5.79 -1.15 5.49
C TRP A 37 5.42 -0.77 6.92
N SER A 38 5.16 0.50 7.15
CA SER A 38 4.45 0.99 8.34
C SER A 38 3.14 1.65 7.91
N TYR A 39 2.22 1.80 8.86
CA TYR A 39 0.94 2.48 8.64
C TYR A 39 0.86 3.69 9.55
N ASP A 40 0.98 4.88 8.98
CA ASP A 40 0.89 6.16 9.69
C ASP A 40 -0.32 6.93 9.20
N ASN A 41 -1.34 7.07 10.04
CA ASN A 41 -2.51 7.92 9.78
C ASN A 41 -3.10 7.77 8.36
N GLY A 42 -3.27 6.55 7.85
CA GLY A 42 -3.79 6.33 6.50
C GLY A 42 -2.77 6.31 5.37
N TYR A 43 -1.47 6.42 5.67
CA TYR A 43 -0.39 6.22 4.70
C TYR A 43 0.28 4.88 4.95
N PHE A 44 0.48 4.09 3.89
CA PHE A 44 1.45 3.00 3.91
C PHE A 44 2.81 3.55 3.52
N VAL A 45 3.74 3.58 4.47
CA VAL A 45 5.10 4.12 4.28
C VAL A 45 6.07 2.97 4.14
N ASN A 46 6.84 2.95 3.05
CA ASN A 46 7.86 1.93 2.84
C ASN A 46 9.08 2.21 3.72
N ALA A 47 9.53 1.19 4.46
CA ALA A 47 10.59 1.34 5.44
C ALA A 47 11.96 1.67 4.81
N ASN A 48 12.18 1.25 3.57
CA ASN A 48 13.47 1.40 2.90
C ASN A 48 13.74 2.84 2.44
N CYS A 49 12.72 3.52 1.91
CA CYS A 49 12.87 4.81 1.23
C CYS A 49 12.02 5.93 1.82
N GLY A 50 11.12 5.65 2.77
CA GLY A 50 10.19 6.63 3.35
C GLY A 50 9.09 7.12 2.39
N LYS A 51 9.04 6.62 1.16
CA LYS A 51 7.96 6.92 0.19
C LYS A 51 6.68 6.19 0.58
N VAL A 52 5.55 6.70 0.08
CA VAL A 52 4.22 6.16 0.38
C VAL A 52 3.61 5.45 -0.81
N MET A 53 2.75 4.48 -0.53
CA MET A 53 1.88 3.84 -1.52
C MET A 53 0.88 4.86 -2.06
N ALA A 54 0.81 4.97 -3.39
CA ALA A 54 -0.05 5.90 -4.09
C ALA A 54 -0.71 5.26 -5.30
N VAL A 55 -1.93 5.68 -5.62
CA VAL A 55 -2.53 5.45 -6.94
C VAL A 55 -1.78 6.33 -7.96
N CYS A 56 -1.39 5.76 -9.09
CA CYS A 56 -0.64 6.43 -10.15
C CYS A 56 -1.37 7.69 -10.67
N GLY A 57 -0.59 8.73 -10.98
CA GLY A 57 -1.04 10.11 -11.24
C GLY A 57 -2.15 10.21 -12.27
N GLY A 58 -3.39 10.30 -11.79
CA GLY A 58 -4.60 10.40 -12.59
C GLY A 58 -5.85 10.30 -11.72
N PRO A 59 -7.05 10.28 -12.33
CA PRO A 59 -8.30 10.06 -11.62
C PRO A 59 -8.28 8.71 -10.90
N ILE A 60 -8.73 8.67 -9.64
CA ILE A 60 -8.89 7.42 -8.89
C ILE A 60 -9.96 6.57 -9.58
N LYS A 61 -9.54 5.55 -10.33
CA LYS A 61 -10.39 4.67 -11.13
C LYS A 61 -10.03 3.19 -10.89
N PRO A 62 -10.94 2.25 -11.16
CA PRO A 62 -10.61 0.83 -11.17
C PRO A 62 -9.42 0.54 -12.09
N LYS A 63 -8.61 -0.46 -11.73
CA LYS A 63 -7.40 -0.87 -12.49
C LYS A 63 -6.34 0.21 -12.67
N ALA A 64 -6.36 1.27 -11.85
CA ALA A 64 -5.26 2.21 -11.80
C ALA A 64 -4.04 1.55 -11.16
N ASP A 65 -2.87 1.80 -11.72
CA ASP A 65 -1.61 1.27 -11.20
C ASP A 65 -1.30 1.85 -9.82
N ILE A 66 -0.63 1.05 -9.00
CA ILE A 66 -0.14 1.46 -7.68
C ILE A 66 1.37 1.68 -7.77
N VAL A 67 1.81 2.84 -7.30
CA VAL A 67 3.20 3.30 -7.38
C VAL A 67 3.70 3.75 -6.00
N GLN A 68 5.01 3.87 -5.85
CA GLN A 68 5.58 4.66 -4.76
C GLN A 68 5.67 6.13 -5.13
N HIS A 69 5.35 7.01 -4.20
CA HIS A 69 5.50 8.45 -4.38
C HIS A 69 5.95 9.15 -3.09
N ILE A 70 6.52 10.34 -3.24
CA ILE A 70 6.78 11.23 -2.09
C ILE A 70 5.43 11.58 -1.43
N ARG A 71 5.38 11.58 -0.10
CA ARG A 71 4.17 11.93 0.66
C ARG A 71 3.76 13.37 0.36
N LEU A 72 2.53 13.56 -0.11
CA LEU A 72 1.99 14.86 -0.47
C LEU A 72 1.30 15.54 0.72
N SER A 73 1.21 16.88 0.69
CA SER A 73 0.52 17.67 1.72
C SER A 73 -0.92 18.03 1.31
N ARG A 74 -1.81 18.02 2.31
CA ARG A 74 -3.23 18.47 2.39
C ARG A 74 -4.25 18.12 1.28
N ARG A 75 -4.01 18.31 -0.03
CA ARG A 75 -5.06 18.16 -1.08
C ARG A 75 -4.81 17.02 -2.06
N MET A 76 -3.56 16.74 -2.40
CA MET A 76 -3.21 15.61 -3.27
C MET A 76 -3.08 14.29 -2.50
N THR A 77 -3.46 14.28 -1.23
CA THR A 77 -3.32 13.10 -0.36
C THR A 77 -4.33 12.01 -0.68
N MET A 78 -5.43 12.31 -1.39
CA MET A 78 -6.50 11.32 -1.58
C MET A 78 -6.00 10.04 -2.26
N SER A 79 -5.10 10.15 -3.25
CA SER A 79 -4.47 9.01 -3.92
C SER A 79 -3.49 8.23 -3.05
N GLN A 80 -3.15 8.75 -1.87
CA GLN A 80 -2.20 8.18 -0.91
C GLN A 80 -2.86 7.77 0.42
N ARG A 81 -4.19 7.92 0.53
CA ARG A 81 -4.94 7.64 1.77
C ARG A 81 -5.66 6.32 1.67
N TRP A 82 -5.28 5.41 2.55
CA TRP A 82 -5.74 4.04 2.58
C TRP A 82 -6.43 3.73 3.91
N GLY A 83 -7.51 2.97 3.85
CA GLY A 83 -8.15 2.31 4.98
C GLY A 83 -7.92 0.81 4.94
N ILE A 84 -8.12 0.17 6.08
CA ILE A 84 -8.16 -1.28 6.21
C ILE A 84 -9.46 -1.58 6.95
N ASP A 85 -10.32 -2.39 6.35
CA ASP A 85 -11.59 -2.75 6.98
C ASP A 85 -11.47 -4.00 7.87
N HIS A 86 -12.59 -4.39 8.49
CA HIS A 86 -12.70 -5.56 9.35
C HIS A 86 -12.54 -6.90 8.61
N HIS A 87 -12.50 -6.88 7.28
CA HIS A 87 -12.26 -8.05 6.43
C HIS A 87 -10.82 -8.10 5.87
N ASP A 88 -9.94 -7.21 6.34
CA ASP A 88 -8.56 -7.04 5.87
C ASP A 88 -8.43 -6.63 4.39
N TYR A 89 -9.41 -5.91 3.85
CA TYR A 89 -9.26 -5.23 2.57
C TYR A 89 -8.61 -3.86 2.77
N ILE A 90 -7.50 -3.66 2.04
CA ILE A 90 -6.91 -2.34 1.86
C ILE A 90 -7.75 -1.62 0.81
N HIS A 91 -8.31 -0.46 1.16
CA HIS A 91 -9.18 0.31 0.28
C HIS A 91 -8.81 1.80 0.29
N MET A 92 -9.24 2.53 -0.72
CA MET A 92 -9.08 3.99 -0.77
C MET A 92 -9.98 4.64 0.29
N LYS A 93 -9.41 5.47 1.18
CA LYS A 93 -10.17 6.07 2.29
C LYS A 93 -11.35 6.93 1.82
N HIS A 94 -11.22 7.57 0.66
CA HIS A 94 -12.27 8.39 0.05
C HIS A 94 -13.18 7.63 -0.92
N ARG A 95 -12.83 6.38 -1.27
CA ARG A 95 -13.59 5.49 -2.15
C ARG A 95 -13.49 4.05 -1.66
N PRO A 96 -14.22 3.68 -0.58
CA PRO A 96 -14.10 2.36 0.04
C PRO A 96 -14.45 1.19 -0.87
N ASN A 97 -15.18 1.45 -1.96
CA ASN A 97 -15.49 0.49 -3.02
C ASN A 97 -14.29 0.17 -3.95
N LEU A 98 -13.18 0.90 -3.83
CA LEU A 98 -11.95 0.64 -4.56
C LEU A 98 -10.92 0.01 -3.63
N VAL A 99 -10.70 -1.28 -3.83
CA VAL A 99 -9.79 -2.11 -3.04
C VAL A 99 -8.49 -2.39 -3.79
N LEU A 100 -7.41 -2.59 -3.03
CA LEU A 100 -6.14 -3.06 -3.55
C LEU A 100 -6.25 -4.53 -3.95
N GLU A 101 -5.92 -4.83 -5.20
CA GLU A 101 -5.97 -6.15 -5.79
C GLU A 101 -4.66 -6.45 -6.54
N LEU A 102 -4.30 -7.73 -6.65
CA LEU A 102 -3.21 -8.19 -7.51
C LEU A 102 -3.74 -8.38 -8.93
N GLN A 103 -3.08 -7.78 -9.92
CA GLN A 103 -3.47 -8.02 -11.31
C GLN A 103 -3.20 -9.48 -11.68
N GLY A 104 -4.19 -10.17 -12.25
CA GLY A 104 -4.08 -11.57 -12.68
C GLY A 104 -4.56 -12.59 -11.65
N SER A 105 -5.12 -12.19 -10.51
CA SER A 105 -5.92 -13.10 -9.67
C SER A 105 -7.31 -13.30 -10.29
N LYS A 106 -7.48 -14.35 -11.08
CA LYS A 106 -8.79 -14.91 -11.45
C LYS A 106 -8.84 -16.37 -11.02
#